data_AF-A0A8C6VVQ9-F1
#
_entry.id   AF-A0A8C6VVQ9-F1
#
_cell.length_a   1.000
_cell.length_b   1.000
_cell.length_c   1.000
_cell.angle_alpha   90.00
_cell.angle_beta   90.00
_cell.angle_gamma   90.00
#
_symmetry.space_group_name_H-M   'P 1'
#
loop_
_entity.id
_entity.type
_entity.pdbx_description
1 polymer ?
#
loop_
_entity_poly.entity_id
_entity_poly.type
_entity_poly.pdbx_seq_one_letter_code
_entity_poly.pdbx_strand_id
1 'polypeptide(L)' 'MPKYYEDKEEDTRACAGVREDFKACLLQHDCVVKEGKKPSDCLKEGHCKALQTSFFECKRSLLDTRSRFRGRKGY' A
#
# COMPACT_ATOMS: atom_id res chain seq x y z
N MET A 1 -15.84 -6.99 -29.64
CA MET A 1 -15.59 -8.12 -28.73
C MET A 1 -15.15 -7.55 -27.38
N PRO A 2 -15.82 -7.88 -26.26
CA PRO A 2 -15.44 -7.33 -24.95
C PRO A 2 -14.13 -7.97 -24.49
N LYS A 3 -13.21 -7.16 -23.94
CA LYS A 3 -11.96 -7.60 -23.31
C LYS A 3 -12.27 -8.39 -22.03
N TYR A 4 -12.62 -9.67 -22.17
CA TYR A 4 -12.66 -10.62 -21.06
C TYR A 4 -11.24 -11.09 -20.78
N TYR A 5 -10.53 -10.33 -19.95
CA TYR A 5 -9.46 -10.71 -19.04
C TYR A 5 -8.86 -9.37 -18.62
N GLU A 6 -9.35 -8.81 -17.52
CA GLU A 6 -8.59 -7.76 -16.84
C GLU A 6 -7.37 -8.45 -16.24
N ASP A 7 -6.28 -8.45 -17.00
CA ASP A 7 -4.96 -8.70 -16.43
C ASP A 7 -4.81 -7.69 -15.29
N LYS A 8 -4.76 -8.19 -14.03
CA LYS A 8 -4.34 -7.37 -12.90
C LYS A 8 -2.98 -6.82 -13.29
N GLU A 9 -2.90 -5.53 -13.61
CA GLU A 9 -1.62 -4.89 -13.89
C GLU A 9 -0.73 -5.07 -12.67
N GLU A 10 0.24 -5.99 -12.77
CA GLU A 10 1.21 -6.20 -11.69
C GLU A 10 1.98 -4.89 -11.51
N ASP A 11 1.80 -4.28 -10.35
CA ASP A 11 2.42 -3.01 -10.01
C ASP A 11 3.95 -3.28 -9.92
N THR A 12 4.73 -3.07 -10.98
CA THR A 12 6.20 -3.35 -10.97
C THR A 12 7.03 -2.30 -10.19
N ARG A 13 6.35 -1.36 -9.54
CA ARG A 13 6.97 -0.25 -8.82
C ARG A 13 7.58 -0.74 -7.52
N ALA A 14 8.62 -0.03 -7.06
CA ALA A 14 9.16 -0.30 -5.73
C ALA A 14 8.06 -0.17 -4.65
N CYS A 15 8.11 -1.07 -3.65
CA CYS A 15 7.10 -1.17 -2.58
C CYS A 15 5.70 -1.61 -3.06
N ALA A 16 5.61 -2.33 -4.18
CA ALA A 16 4.33 -2.79 -4.71
C ALA A 16 3.62 -3.78 -3.79
N GLY A 17 4.31 -4.79 -3.26
CA GLY A 17 3.71 -5.75 -2.33
C GLY A 17 3.09 -5.07 -1.12
N VAL A 18 3.86 -4.21 -0.46
CA VAL A 18 3.37 -3.41 0.68
C VAL A 18 2.22 -2.48 0.29
N ARG A 19 2.18 -1.96 -0.95
CA ARG A 19 1.09 -1.13 -1.45
C ARG A 19 -0.19 -1.94 -1.64
N GLU A 20 -0.10 -3.15 -2.16
CA GLU A 20 -1.24 -4.04 -2.35
C GLU A 20 -1.85 -4.44 -1.01
N ASP A 21 -1.02 -4.86 -0.06
CA ASP A 21 -1.44 -5.13 1.33
C ASP A 21 -2.13 -3.92 1.96
N PHE A 22 -1.54 -2.74 1.79
CA PHE A 22 -2.10 -1.53 2.36
C PHE A 22 -3.45 -1.15 1.76
N LYS A 23 -3.62 -1.32 0.45
CA LYS A 23 -4.91 -1.15 -0.24
C LYS A 23 -5.93 -2.17 0.25
N ALA A 24 -5.54 -3.44 0.33
CA ALA A 24 -6.41 -4.52 0.80
C ALA A 24 -6.89 -4.26 2.23
N CYS A 25 -5.97 -3.86 3.12
CA CYS A 25 -6.29 -3.51 4.50
C CYS A 25 -7.32 -2.38 4.56
N LEU A 26 -7.12 -1.28 3.84
CA LEU A 26 -8.06 -0.15 3.85
C LEU A 26 -9.44 -0.51 3.30
N LEU A 27 -9.51 -1.32 2.23
CA LEU A 27 -10.76 -1.74 1.61
C LEU A 27 -11.55 -2.72 2.49
N GLN A 28 -10.86 -3.55 3.27
CA GLN A 28 -11.49 -4.50 4.20
C GLN A 28 -11.79 -3.87 5.56
N HIS A 29 -11.16 -2.74 5.90
CA HIS A 29 -11.33 -2.12 7.20
C HIS A 29 -12.75 -1.59 7.40
N ASP A 30 -13.22 -1.69 8.64
CA ASP A 30 -14.57 -1.29 9.06
C ASP A 30 -14.92 0.17 8.69
N CYS A 31 -13.94 1.06 8.63
CA CYS A 31 -14.15 2.45 8.25
C CYS A 31 -14.68 2.60 6.81
N VAL A 32 -14.24 1.75 5.88
CA VAL A 32 -14.74 1.75 4.51
C VAL A 32 -15.98 0.86 4.39
N VAL A 33 -15.96 -0.32 4.99
CA VAL A 33 -17.03 -1.33 4.82
C VAL A 33 -18.29 -0.97 5.60
N LYS A 34 -18.17 -0.57 6.87
CA LYS A 34 -19.32 -0.31 7.76
C LYS A 34 -19.76 1.14 7.71
N GLU A 35 -18.81 2.08 7.74
CA GLU A 35 -19.14 3.51 7.79
C GLU A 35 -19.29 4.15 6.41
N GLY A 36 -18.88 3.47 5.33
CA GLY A 36 -18.96 3.98 3.97
C GLY A 36 -18.10 5.23 3.73
N LYS A 37 -17.12 5.51 4.60
CA LYS A 37 -16.23 6.64 4.45
C LYS A 37 -15.25 6.42 3.30
N LYS A 38 -14.76 7.51 2.73
CA LYS A 38 -13.72 7.41 1.69
C LYS A 38 -12.43 6.88 2.32
N PRO A 39 -11.66 6.03 1.62
CA PRO A 39 -10.37 5.53 2.11
C PRO A 39 -9.40 6.63 2.53
N SER A 40 -9.48 7.81 1.90
CA SER A 40 -8.69 8.99 2.26
C SER A 40 -9.00 9.54 3.66
N ASP A 41 -10.25 9.42 4.10
CA ASP A 41 -10.66 9.88 5.42
C ASP A 41 -10.30 8.83 6.49
N CYS A 42 -10.46 7.55 6.17
CA CYS A 42 -9.97 6.44 6.99
C CYS A 42 -8.44 6.49 7.20
N LEU A 43 -7.71 7.00 6.21
CA LEU A 43 -6.27 7.22 6.31
C LEU A 43 -5.91 8.28 7.37
N LYS A 44 -6.71 9.34 7.48
CA LYS A 44 -6.50 10.43 8.45
C LYS A 44 -6.84 9.99 9.87
N GLU A 45 -7.82 9.10 10.01
CA GLU A 45 -8.18 8.47 11.30
C GLU A 45 -7.09 7.49 11.79
N GLY A 46 -6.19 7.06 10.90
CA GLY A 46 -5.06 6.21 11.24
C GLY A 46 -5.43 4.73 11.32
N HIS A 47 -6.28 4.25 10.42
CA HIS A 47 -6.51 2.81 10.24
C HIS A 47 -5.32 2.17 9.49
N CYS A 48 -5.02 0.89 9.76
CA CYS A 48 -3.89 0.16 9.15
C CYS A 48 -2.49 0.76 9.42
N LYS A 49 -2.24 1.34 10.62
CA LYS A 49 -0.96 2.00 11.00
C LYS A 49 0.30 1.18 10.75
N ALA A 50 0.27 -0.12 11.02
CA ALA A 50 1.43 -0.99 10.82
C ALA A 50 1.87 -1.01 9.34
N LEU A 51 0.90 -1.25 8.44
CA LEU A 51 1.13 -1.23 7.00
C LEU A 51 1.48 0.18 6.50
N GLN A 52 0.83 1.22 7.02
CA GLN A 52 1.17 2.61 6.72
C GLN A 52 2.64 2.93 7.06
N THR A 53 3.11 2.47 8.21
CA THR A 53 4.50 2.65 8.66
C THR A 53 5.45 1.90 7.75
N SER A 54 5.15 0.64 7.43
CA SER A 54 5.97 -0.16 6.51
C SER A 54 6.05 0.44 5.10
N PHE A 55 4.95 0.99 4.59
CA PHE A 55 4.92 1.65 3.28
C PHE A 55 5.75 2.93 3.29
N PHE A 56 5.67 3.70 4.38
CA PHE A 56 6.48 4.89 4.57
C PHE A 56 7.97 4.56 4.68
N GLU A 57 8.32 3.52 5.43
CA GLU A 57 9.70 3.04 5.54
C GLU A 57 10.24 2.55 4.20
N CYS A 58 9.43 1.83 3.43
CA CYS A 58 9.83 1.38 2.10
C CYS A 58 10.10 2.55 1.17
N LYS A 59 9.18 3.53 1.10
CA LYS A 59 9.40 4.76 0.32
C LYS A 59 10.62 5.55 0.79
N ARG A 60 10.83 5.67 2.10
CA ARG A 60 11.98 6.36 2.68
C ARG A 60 13.28 5.65 2.32
N SER A 61 13.28 4.31 2.29
CA SER A 61 14.46 3.55 1.88
C SER A 61 14.88 3.84 0.44
N LEU A 62 13.95 4.17 -0.47
CA LEU A 62 14.30 4.51 -1.85
C LEU A 62 15.17 5.77 -1.97
N LEU A 63 15.03 6.71 -1.04
CA LEU A 63 15.80 7.95 -1.00
C LEU A 63 17.02 7.84 -0.07
N ASP A 64 17.04 6.87 0.85
CA ASP A 64 18.13 6.69 1.80
C ASP A 64 19.35 6.03 1.14
N THR A 65 20.44 6.78 0.99
CA THR A 65 21.70 6.30 0.42
C THR A 65 22.34 5.17 1.23
N ARG A 66 22.05 5.05 2.53
CA ARG A 66 22.56 3.97 3.40
C ARG A 66 21.91 2.62 3.11
N SER A 67 20.70 2.63 2.56
CA SER A 67 19.97 1.41 2.19
C SER A 67 20.50 0.80 0.88
N ARG A 68 21.28 1.54 0.08
CA ARG A 68 21.88 1.03 -1.17
C ARG A 68 22.73 -0.22 -0.95
N PHE A 69 23.45 -0.27 0.17
CA PHE A 69 24.29 -1.41 0.53
C PHE A 69 23.54 -2.50 1.31
N ARG A 70 22.49 -2.12 2.05
CA ARG A 70 21.75 -3.04 2.94
C ARG A 70 20.51 -3.65 2.30
N GLY A 71 20.11 -3.16 1.13
CA GLY A 71 18.84 -3.50 0.51
C GLY A 71 17.70 -2.59 0.98
N ARG A 72 16.60 -2.64 0.22
CA ARG A 72 15.38 -1.87 0.51
C ARG A 72 14.70 -2.44 1.74
N LYS A 73 14.01 -1.58 2.49
CA LYS A 73 13.14 -2.01 3.59
C LYS A 73 11.75 -2.33 3.01
N GLY A 74 11.21 -3.50 3.34
CA GLY A 74 9.98 -4.00 2.73
C GLY A 74 10.26 -4.89 1.52
N TYR A 75 9.26 -5.69 1.14
CA TYR A 75 9.33 -6.69 0.07
C TYR A 75 8.66 -6.18 -1.21
#